data_AF-A0A2T4A3Q7-F1
#
_entry.id   AF-A0A2T4A3Q7-F1
#
_cell.length_a   1.000
_cell.length_b   1.000
_cell.length_c   1.000
_cell.angle_alpha   90.00
_cell.angle_beta   90.00
_cell.angle_gamma   90.00
#
_symmetry.space_group_name_H-M   'P 1'
#
loop_
_entity.id
_entity.type
_entity.pdbx_description
1 polymer ?
#
loop_
_entity_poly.entity_id
_entity_poly.type
_entity_poly.pdbx_seq_one_letter_code
_entity_poly.pdbx_strand_id
1 'polypeptide(L)'
;MNYVEITASWLFSNAKGRDAKAFTKGPAFASHPEPTIQITSPDCGENGATLGPEYMFGGEGRFPELKWDSVEGVKQWLLISEDPDAPLPTPICHGIYLGIDKDKLSVTNSDFKQENEKMSRLNGGFYYGVNRRNSIYIPPRPLLNHGIHRYFFDIIALNEPLDTNTIASKPTRDQIAKEINGKVIAWGRWMGQCERRWK
;
A
#
# COMPACT_ATOMS: atom_id res chain seq x y z
N MET A 1 15.49 -25.09 -6.15
CA MET A 1 14.83 -23.80 -6.48
C MET A 1 15.34 -22.64 -5.61
N ASN A 2 15.68 -22.84 -4.33
CA ASN A 2 16.16 -21.77 -3.44
C ASN A 2 17.52 -21.16 -3.83
N TYR A 3 18.45 -21.94 -4.39
CA TYR A 3 19.78 -21.45 -4.78
C TYR A 3 19.75 -20.27 -5.76
N VAL A 4 18.83 -20.26 -6.72
CA VAL A 4 18.69 -19.14 -7.68
C VAL A 4 18.19 -17.88 -6.98
N GLU A 5 17.19 -18.00 -6.10
CA GLU A 5 16.66 -16.87 -5.32
C GLU A 5 17.73 -16.29 -4.39
N ILE A 6 18.54 -17.14 -3.78
CA ILE A 6 19.66 -16.72 -2.91
C ILE A 6 20.72 -16.02 -3.75
N THR A 7 21.18 -16.60 -4.86
CA THR A 7 22.17 -15.92 -5.73
C THR A 7 21.68 -14.56 -6.18
N ALA A 8 20.40 -14.44 -6.56
CA ALA A 8 19.79 -13.14 -6.89
C ALA A 8 19.80 -12.18 -5.69
N SER A 9 19.46 -12.67 -4.49
CA SER A 9 19.50 -11.86 -3.27
C SER A 9 20.89 -11.28 -2.98
N TRP A 10 21.95 -12.06 -3.16
CA TRP A 10 23.31 -11.57 -2.95
C TRP A 10 23.67 -10.50 -3.97
N LEU A 11 23.36 -10.74 -5.25
CA LEU A 11 23.59 -9.80 -6.34
C LEU A 11 22.87 -8.47 -6.11
N PHE A 12 21.66 -8.51 -5.55
CA PHE A 12 20.81 -7.35 -5.34
C PHE A 12 20.80 -6.82 -3.91
N SER A 13 21.67 -7.31 -3.01
CA SER A 13 21.69 -6.94 -1.58
C SER A 13 21.66 -5.42 -1.29
N ASN A 14 22.24 -4.60 -2.17
CA ASN A 14 22.26 -3.12 -2.08
C ASN A 14 21.11 -2.43 -2.85
N ALA A 15 20.30 -3.17 -3.62
CA ALA A 15 19.21 -2.63 -4.42
C ALA A 15 17.95 -2.46 -3.57
N LYS A 16 17.94 -1.40 -2.76
CA LYS A 16 16.84 -1.02 -1.86
C LYS A 16 16.60 0.49 -1.86
N GLY A 17 15.66 0.97 -1.05
CA GLY A 17 15.56 2.40 -0.73
C GLY A 17 15.07 3.26 -1.90
N ARG A 18 14.08 2.80 -2.66
CA ARG A 18 13.47 3.57 -3.76
C ARG A 18 12.47 4.63 -3.27
N ASP A 19 12.66 5.15 -2.06
CA ASP A 19 11.80 6.11 -1.36
C ASP A 19 11.52 7.37 -2.19
N ALA A 20 12.52 7.87 -2.91
CA ALA A 20 12.38 9.02 -3.81
C ALA A 20 11.38 8.79 -4.96
N LYS A 21 10.99 7.54 -5.21
CA LYS A 21 10.01 7.14 -6.23
C LYS A 21 8.71 6.60 -5.61
N ALA A 22 8.55 6.68 -4.29
CA ALA A 22 7.30 6.35 -3.61
C ALA A 22 6.15 7.20 -4.14
N PHE A 23 4.93 6.70 -4.02
CA PHE A 23 3.73 7.35 -4.53
C PHE A 23 3.58 8.78 -3.98
N THR A 24 3.88 8.95 -2.69
CA THR A 24 3.81 10.22 -1.97
C THR A 24 4.93 11.22 -2.31
N LYS A 25 5.89 10.84 -3.15
CA LYS A 25 6.91 11.76 -3.70
C LYS A 25 6.56 12.28 -5.10
N GLY A 26 5.37 11.95 -5.60
CA GLY A 26 4.84 12.49 -6.85
C GLY A 26 4.41 13.97 -6.75
N PRO A 27 4.13 14.62 -7.90
CA PRO A 27 3.80 16.04 -7.97
C PRO A 27 2.54 16.42 -7.21
N ALA A 28 1.57 15.51 -7.06
CA ALA A 28 0.33 15.75 -6.32
C ALA A 28 0.57 16.08 -4.83
N PHE A 29 1.73 15.73 -4.29
CA PHE A 29 2.10 15.95 -2.89
C PHE A 29 3.00 17.17 -2.70
N ALA A 30 3.26 17.96 -3.74
CA ALA A 30 4.17 19.11 -3.66
C ALA A 30 3.78 20.13 -2.57
N SER A 31 2.48 20.35 -2.36
CA SER A 31 1.96 21.22 -1.30
C SER A 31 1.91 20.56 0.09
N HIS A 32 2.07 19.23 0.15
CA HIS A 32 1.99 18.41 1.36
C HIS A 32 3.14 17.39 1.40
N PRO A 33 4.41 17.85 1.50
CA PRO A 33 5.58 16.97 1.30
C PRO A 33 5.80 15.94 2.41
N GLU A 34 5.25 16.20 3.60
CA GLU A 34 5.43 15.40 4.82
C GLU A 34 4.11 14.79 5.29
N PRO A 35 4.15 13.60 5.92
CA PRO A 35 2.96 12.96 6.47
C PRO A 35 2.50 13.71 7.73
N THR A 36 1.22 14.06 7.78
CA THR A 36 0.60 14.78 8.91
C THR A 36 -0.51 13.99 9.58
N ILE A 37 -1.03 12.93 8.93
CA ILE A 37 -2.07 12.06 9.49
C ILE A 37 -1.42 10.95 10.30
N GLN A 38 -1.87 10.77 11.54
CA GLN A 38 -1.46 9.63 12.35
C GLN A 38 -2.17 8.36 11.87
N ILE A 39 -1.39 7.28 11.73
CA ILE A 39 -1.89 5.96 11.38
C ILE A 39 -1.33 4.94 12.36
N THR A 40 -2.19 4.07 12.86
CA THR A 40 -1.81 2.95 13.74
C THR A 40 -2.25 1.63 13.14
N SER A 41 -1.58 0.55 13.51
CA SER A 41 -2.00 -0.81 13.20
C SER A 41 -2.24 -1.60 14.49
N PRO A 42 -3.50 -1.76 14.93
CA PRO A 42 -3.80 -2.43 16.19
C PRO A 42 -3.36 -3.90 16.26
N ASP A 43 -3.33 -4.60 15.13
CA ASP A 43 -2.98 -6.02 15.07
C ASP A 43 -1.48 -6.26 14.82
N CYS A 44 -0.76 -5.32 14.22
CA CYS A 44 0.68 -5.42 13.99
C CYS A 44 1.53 -4.65 15.02
N GLY A 45 1.02 -3.55 15.58
CA GLY A 45 1.70 -2.71 16.55
C GLY A 45 2.12 -1.33 16.01
N GLU A 46 3.15 -0.76 16.64
CA GLU A 46 3.65 0.58 16.31
C GLU A 46 4.26 0.67 14.91
N ASN A 47 4.51 1.89 14.44
CA ASN A 47 5.18 2.12 13.17
C ASN A 47 6.59 1.48 13.19
N GLY A 48 6.89 0.67 12.17
CA GLY A 48 8.10 -0.15 12.10
C GLY A 48 7.94 -1.56 12.68
N ALA A 49 6.73 -1.97 13.06
CA ALA A 49 6.49 -3.32 13.55
C ALA A 49 6.86 -4.40 12.53
N THR A 50 7.34 -5.54 13.05
CA THR A 50 7.64 -6.72 12.23
C THR A 50 6.35 -7.46 11.90
N LEU A 51 6.03 -7.57 10.61
CA LEU A 51 4.89 -8.33 10.12
C LEU A 51 5.11 -9.83 10.32
N GLY A 52 4.17 -10.47 11.01
CA GLY A 52 4.16 -11.91 11.25
C GLY A 52 3.91 -12.76 10.00
N PRO A 53 4.16 -14.08 10.05
CA PRO A 53 3.94 -14.99 8.92
C PRO A 53 2.54 -14.94 8.29
N GLU A 54 1.51 -14.65 9.08
CA GLU A 54 0.11 -14.51 8.67
C GLU A 54 -0.12 -13.33 7.71
N TYR A 55 0.74 -12.32 7.73
CA TYR A 55 0.71 -11.20 6.78
C TYR A 55 1.55 -11.46 5.53
N MET A 56 2.47 -12.43 5.58
CA MET A 56 3.43 -12.71 4.51
C MET A 56 2.91 -13.73 3.49
N PHE A 57 3.54 -13.75 2.32
CA PHE A 57 3.35 -14.83 1.35
C PHE A 57 3.78 -16.18 1.95
N GLY A 58 2.91 -17.18 1.86
CA GLY A 58 3.11 -18.51 2.42
C GLY A 58 2.35 -18.73 3.73
N GLY A 59 1.91 -17.65 4.39
CA GLY A 59 0.83 -17.67 5.38
C GLY A 59 -0.51 -17.27 4.74
N GLU A 60 -1.38 -16.64 5.54
CA GLU A 60 -2.70 -16.17 5.10
C GLU A 60 -2.63 -14.97 4.14
N GLY A 61 -1.53 -14.20 4.17
CA GLY A 61 -1.36 -13.00 3.35
C GLY A 61 -2.32 -11.88 3.71
N ARG A 62 -2.63 -11.72 5.00
CA ARG A 62 -3.58 -10.74 5.51
C ARG A 62 -3.13 -9.31 5.22
N PHE A 63 -4.11 -8.43 4.99
CA PHE A 63 -3.88 -6.99 5.05
C PHE A 63 -3.90 -6.52 6.52
N PRO A 64 -2.92 -5.73 6.99
CA PRO A 64 -2.91 -5.18 8.35
C PRO A 64 -4.16 -4.37 8.69
N GLU A 65 -4.66 -4.48 9.92
CA GLU A 65 -5.65 -3.50 10.40
C GLU A 65 -4.98 -2.13 10.44
N LEU A 66 -5.65 -1.10 9.92
CA LEU A 66 -5.18 0.28 9.95
C LEU A 66 -6.27 1.18 10.51
N LYS A 67 -5.89 2.14 11.35
CA LYS A 67 -6.74 3.21 11.86
C LYS A 67 -6.05 4.55 11.66
N TRP A 68 -6.80 5.57 11.26
CA TRP A 68 -6.27 6.91 11.04
C TRP A 68 -7.22 7.99 11.55
N ASP A 69 -6.67 9.16 11.80
CA ASP A 69 -7.45 10.31 12.26
C ASP A 69 -8.27 10.95 11.13
N SER A 70 -9.43 11.49 11.48
CA SER A 70 -10.22 12.32 10.56
C SER A 70 -9.47 13.59 10.18
N VAL A 71 -9.63 14.04 8.94
CA VAL A 71 -9.09 15.32 8.46
C VAL A 71 -10.24 16.19 7.96
N GLU A 72 -10.25 17.46 8.36
CA GLU A 72 -11.24 18.43 7.92
C GLU A 72 -11.15 18.65 6.39
N GLY A 73 -12.30 18.78 5.74
CA GLY A 73 -12.38 18.99 4.29
C GLY A 73 -12.25 17.72 3.45
N VAL A 74 -11.96 16.56 4.04
CA VAL A 74 -11.93 15.29 3.31
C VAL A 74 -13.29 14.94 2.74
N LYS A 75 -13.29 14.58 1.45
CA LYS A 75 -14.45 14.03 0.74
C LYS A 75 -14.27 12.55 0.43
N GLN A 76 -13.03 12.08 0.33
CA GLN A 76 -12.73 10.68 0.02
C GLN A 76 -11.30 10.33 0.47
N TRP A 77 -11.09 9.08 0.87
CA TRP A 77 -9.76 8.54 1.13
C TRP A 77 -9.25 7.65 -0.01
N LEU A 78 -7.94 7.65 -0.17
CA LEU A 78 -7.17 6.75 -1.02
C LEU A 78 -6.16 6.01 -0.13
N LEU A 79 -6.06 4.69 -0.26
CA LEU A 79 -5.07 3.87 0.46
C LEU A 79 -4.15 3.18 -0.54
N ILE A 80 -2.85 3.29 -0.34
CA ILE A 80 -1.84 2.67 -1.21
C ILE A 80 -0.85 1.88 -0.35
N SER A 81 -0.47 0.70 -0.84
CA SER A 81 0.60 -0.10 -0.23
C SER A 81 1.77 -0.29 -1.20
N GLU A 82 2.99 -0.02 -0.74
CA GLU A 82 4.22 -0.12 -1.55
C GLU A 82 5.40 -0.77 -0.80
N ASP A 83 6.26 -1.46 -1.54
CA ASP A 83 7.57 -1.96 -1.10
C ASP A 83 8.69 -1.18 -1.85
N PRO A 84 9.34 -0.19 -1.22
CA PRO A 84 10.45 0.55 -1.81
C PRO A 84 11.78 -0.23 -1.81
N ASP A 85 11.86 -1.36 -1.12
CA ASP A 85 13.08 -2.14 -0.90
C ASP A 85 13.15 -3.38 -1.80
N ALA A 86 12.10 -3.64 -2.58
CA ALA A 86 12.15 -4.58 -3.69
C ALA A 86 13.29 -4.20 -4.66
N PRO A 87 14.06 -5.19 -5.16
CA PRO A 87 15.21 -4.95 -6.03
C PRO A 87 14.78 -4.62 -7.47
N LEU A 88 14.01 -3.55 -7.61
CA LEU A 88 13.48 -3.04 -8.87
C LEU A 88 13.71 -1.52 -8.97
N PRO A 89 13.61 -0.94 -10.18
CA PRO A 89 13.88 0.48 -10.37
C PRO A 89 12.90 1.41 -9.66
N THR A 90 11.69 0.94 -9.35
CA THR A 90 10.60 1.67 -8.67
C THR A 90 10.03 0.82 -7.55
N PRO A 91 9.43 1.44 -6.51
CA PRO A 91 8.68 0.72 -5.50
C PRO A 91 7.65 -0.20 -6.14
N ILE A 92 7.48 -1.37 -5.54
CA ILE A 92 6.44 -2.29 -5.96
C ILE A 92 5.15 -1.88 -5.30
N CYS A 93 4.11 -1.64 -6.10
CA CYS A 93 2.76 -1.48 -5.58
C CYS A 93 2.18 -2.84 -5.18
N HIS A 94 1.86 -2.98 -3.90
CA HIS A 94 1.22 -4.14 -3.30
C HIS A 94 -0.31 -4.04 -3.36
N GLY A 95 -0.87 -2.83 -3.33
CA GLY A 95 -2.30 -2.58 -3.42
C GLY A 95 -2.64 -1.10 -3.60
N ILE A 96 -3.79 -0.83 -4.21
CA ILE A 96 -4.34 0.51 -4.44
C ILE A 96 -5.83 0.42 -4.12
N TYR A 97 -6.35 1.29 -3.27
CA TYR A 97 -7.73 1.23 -2.82
C TYR A 97 -8.38 2.61 -2.87
N LEU A 98 -9.50 2.69 -3.59
CA LEU A 98 -10.10 3.91 -4.11
C LEU A 98 -11.53 4.03 -3.61
N GLY A 99 -12.04 5.26 -3.51
CA GLY A 99 -13.45 5.43 -3.16
C GLY A 99 -13.76 5.12 -1.71
N ILE A 100 -12.78 5.17 -0.81
CA ILE A 100 -13.01 4.96 0.62
C ILE A 100 -13.79 6.18 1.15
N ASP A 101 -14.95 5.92 1.73
CA ASP A 101 -15.85 6.97 2.24
C ASP A 101 -15.16 7.84 3.31
N LYS A 102 -15.44 9.16 3.30
CA LYS A 102 -14.82 10.12 4.22
C LYS A 102 -14.97 9.74 5.70
N ASP A 103 -16.05 9.05 6.08
CA ASP A 103 -16.37 8.67 7.44
C ASP A 103 -15.73 7.32 7.83
N LYS A 104 -15.14 6.59 6.88
CA LYS A 104 -14.37 5.37 7.15
C LYS A 104 -12.96 5.74 7.59
N LEU A 105 -12.69 5.53 8.88
CA LEU A 105 -11.42 5.85 9.55
C LEU A 105 -10.60 4.61 9.94
N SER A 106 -11.03 3.44 9.45
CA SER A 106 -10.33 2.18 9.70
C SER A 106 -10.60 1.14 8.62
N VAL A 107 -9.64 0.25 8.40
CA VAL A 107 -9.80 -0.97 7.60
C VAL A 107 -9.32 -2.18 8.36
N THR A 108 -9.96 -3.32 8.12
CA THR A 108 -9.56 -4.65 8.62
C THR A 108 -9.34 -5.61 7.46
N ASN A 109 -8.68 -6.75 7.69
CA ASN A 109 -8.47 -7.74 6.64
C ASN A 109 -9.76 -8.20 5.93
N SER A 110 -10.91 -8.26 6.63
CA SER A 110 -12.19 -8.63 6.01
C SER A 110 -12.71 -7.62 5.00
N ASP A 111 -12.29 -6.34 5.11
CA ASP A 111 -12.67 -5.30 4.16
C ASP A 111 -12.09 -5.56 2.78
N PHE A 112 -10.97 -6.29 2.68
CA PHE A 112 -10.27 -6.60 1.43
C PHE A 112 -10.74 -7.89 0.75
N LYS A 113 -11.85 -8.47 1.22
CA LYS A 113 -12.53 -9.56 0.52
C LYS A 113 -13.39 -9.00 -0.60
N GLN A 114 -13.41 -9.68 -1.74
CA GLN A 114 -14.20 -9.25 -2.89
C GLN A 114 -15.70 -9.43 -2.60
N GLU A 115 -16.48 -8.39 -2.86
CA GLU A 115 -17.95 -8.43 -2.71
C GLU A 115 -18.58 -9.25 -3.85
N ASN A 116 -18.05 -9.09 -5.07
CA ASN A 116 -18.48 -9.80 -6.26
C ASN A 116 -17.31 -10.01 -7.23
N GLU A 117 -17.12 -11.24 -7.70
CA GLU A 117 -16.03 -11.63 -8.61
C GLU A 117 -15.95 -10.79 -9.90
N LYS A 118 -17.07 -10.24 -10.36
CA LYS A 118 -17.16 -9.46 -11.62
C LYS A 118 -16.79 -7.98 -11.45
N MET A 119 -16.63 -7.49 -10.23
CA MET A 119 -16.38 -6.07 -9.94
C MET A 119 -15.11 -5.89 -9.11
N SER A 120 -14.47 -4.74 -9.25
CA SER A 120 -13.35 -4.34 -8.40
C SER A 120 -13.77 -3.90 -6.99
N ARG A 121 -15.01 -4.18 -6.57
CA ARG A 121 -15.58 -3.73 -5.30
C ARG A 121 -15.29 -4.73 -4.18
N LEU A 122 -14.96 -4.19 -3.01
CA LEU A 122 -14.58 -4.93 -1.81
C LEU A 122 -15.63 -4.76 -0.72
N ASN A 123 -15.69 -5.71 0.21
CA ASN A 123 -16.63 -5.72 1.34
C ASN A 123 -16.53 -4.46 2.20
N GLY A 124 -15.37 -3.80 2.25
CA GLY A 124 -15.19 -2.53 2.95
C GLY A 124 -15.88 -1.32 2.31
N GLY A 125 -16.61 -1.50 1.21
CA GLY A 125 -17.34 -0.43 0.51
C GLY A 125 -16.51 0.39 -0.46
N PHE A 126 -15.27 -0.02 -0.73
CA PHE A 126 -14.33 0.65 -1.62
C PHE A 126 -13.87 -0.28 -2.74
N TYR A 127 -13.04 0.24 -3.65
CA TYR A 127 -12.60 -0.47 -4.85
C TYR A 127 -11.09 -0.68 -4.83
N TYR A 128 -10.59 -1.65 -5.60
CA TYR A 128 -9.15 -1.85 -5.77
C TYR A 128 -8.68 -1.59 -7.21
N GLY A 129 -7.45 -1.09 -7.34
CA GLY A 129 -6.77 -0.85 -8.61
C GLY A 129 -5.95 -2.06 -9.09
N VAL A 130 -5.24 -1.88 -10.21
CA VAL A 130 -4.32 -2.89 -10.75
C VAL A 130 -2.95 -2.78 -10.08
N ASN A 131 -2.45 -3.92 -9.59
CA ASN A 131 -1.05 -4.14 -9.27
C ASN A 131 -0.42 -5.14 -10.25
N ARG A 132 0.89 -5.37 -10.14
CA ARG A 132 1.64 -6.24 -11.07
C ARG A 132 1.20 -7.71 -11.10
N ARG A 133 0.43 -8.17 -10.10
CA ARG A 133 -0.11 -9.54 -10.02
C ARG A 133 -1.60 -9.62 -10.34
N ASN A 134 -2.23 -8.50 -10.70
CA ASN A 134 -3.66 -8.39 -10.93
C ASN A 134 -4.52 -8.92 -9.74
N SER A 135 -3.97 -8.91 -8.53
CA SER A 135 -4.65 -9.34 -7.29
C SER A 135 -5.16 -8.13 -6.50
N ILE A 136 -5.99 -8.36 -5.47
CA ILE A 136 -6.46 -7.29 -4.56
C ILE A 136 -5.29 -6.75 -3.71
N TYR A 137 -4.45 -7.65 -3.23
CA TYR A 137 -3.27 -7.36 -2.44
C TYR A 137 -2.17 -8.35 -2.83
N ILE A 138 -0.92 -7.90 -2.82
CA ILE A 138 0.25 -8.77 -2.94
C ILE A 138 0.81 -8.92 -1.53
N PRO A 139 0.79 -10.12 -0.93
CA PRO A 139 1.43 -10.29 0.37
C PRO A 139 2.95 -10.06 0.32
N PRO A 140 3.55 -9.45 1.34
CA PRO A 140 5.00 -9.36 1.53
C PRO A 140 5.73 -10.66 1.22
N ARG A 141 6.70 -10.57 0.31
CA ARG A 141 7.57 -11.69 -0.06
C ARG A 141 8.97 -11.16 -0.40
N PRO A 142 9.71 -10.63 0.58
CA PRO A 142 11.09 -10.20 0.36
C PRO A 142 11.93 -11.38 -0.14
N LEU A 143 12.98 -11.13 -0.92
CA LEU A 143 13.85 -12.21 -1.38
C LEU A 143 14.57 -12.87 -0.18
N LEU A 144 14.81 -14.18 -0.26
CA LEU A 144 15.54 -14.91 0.79
C LEU A 144 16.92 -14.32 1.03
N ASN A 145 17.22 -13.95 2.27
CA ASN A 145 18.47 -13.31 2.73
C ASN A 145 18.74 -11.93 2.12
N HIS A 146 17.72 -11.25 1.58
CA HIS A 146 17.88 -9.89 1.07
C HIS A 146 17.91 -8.86 2.20
N GLY A 147 17.63 -9.28 3.44
CA GLY A 147 17.45 -8.44 4.61
C GLY A 147 16.04 -7.87 4.68
N ILE A 148 15.87 -6.89 5.56
CA ILE A 148 14.57 -6.26 5.83
C ILE A 148 14.08 -5.48 4.60
N HIS A 149 12.80 -5.67 4.29
CA HIS A 149 12.01 -4.80 3.42
C HIS A 149 10.98 -4.04 4.26
N ARG A 150 10.79 -2.77 3.91
CA ARG A 150 9.72 -1.94 4.43
C ARG A 150 8.50 -2.06 3.53
N TYR A 151 7.32 -2.00 4.12
CA TYR A 151 6.03 -1.98 3.45
C TYR A 151 5.28 -0.75 3.93
N PHE A 152 5.15 0.22 3.04
CA PHE A 152 4.44 1.46 3.31
C PHE A 152 2.94 1.23 3.11
N PHE A 153 2.15 1.77 4.02
CA PHE A 153 0.69 1.84 3.95
C PHE A 153 0.30 3.30 4.12
N ASP A 154 0.02 3.94 2.99
CA ASP A 154 -0.23 5.37 2.90
C ASP A 154 -1.73 5.64 2.79
N ILE A 155 -2.28 6.42 3.72
CA ILE A 155 -3.62 7.00 3.59
C ILE A 155 -3.51 8.42 3.07
N ILE A 156 -4.31 8.76 2.08
CA ILE A 156 -4.30 10.06 1.42
C ILE A 156 -5.71 10.68 1.52
N ALA A 157 -5.76 11.88 2.11
CA ALA A 157 -6.95 12.70 2.22
C ALA A 157 -7.16 13.49 0.93
N LEU A 158 -8.31 13.29 0.27
CA LEU A 158 -8.71 14.02 -0.92
C LEU A 158 -9.86 15.00 -0.60
N ASN A 159 -9.72 16.26 -1.02
CA ASN A 159 -10.78 17.29 -0.89
C ASN A 159 -11.89 17.18 -1.94
N GLU A 160 -11.71 16.31 -2.93
CA GLU A 160 -12.66 16.01 -3.98
C GLU A 160 -12.72 14.49 -4.19
N PRO A 161 -13.89 13.93 -4.53
CA PRO A 161 -13.98 12.53 -4.91
C PRO A 161 -13.23 12.26 -6.21
N LEU A 162 -12.72 11.03 -6.36
CA LEU A 162 -12.23 10.53 -7.64
C LEU A 162 -13.40 10.37 -8.63
N ASP A 163 -13.11 10.53 -9.92
CA ASP A 163 -14.08 10.24 -10.98
C ASP A 163 -14.60 8.79 -10.89
N THR A 164 -15.92 8.61 -11.01
CA THR A 164 -16.57 7.30 -10.85
C THR A 164 -16.16 6.29 -11.91
N ASN A 165 -15.86 6.75 -13.14
CA ASN A 165 -15.36 5.86 -14.19
C ASN A 165 -13.93 5.42 -13.87
N THR A 166 -13.11 6.33 -13.33
CA THR A 166 -11.76 5.98 -12.84
C THR A 166 -11.84 4.91 -11.77
N ILE A 167 -12.69 5.07 -10.74
CA ILE A 167 -12.88 4.06 -9.69
C ILE A 167 -13.32 2.70 -10.28
N ALA A 168 -14.29 2.71 -11.19
CA ALA A 168 -14.82 1.48 -11.81
C ALA A 168 -13.84 0.79 -12.77
N SER A 169 -12.86 1.52 -13.33
CA SER A 169 -11.94 1.04 -14.36
C SER A 169 -10.79 0.16 -13.85
N LYS A 170 -10.68 -0.05 -12.52
CA LYS A 170 -9.54 -0.75 -11.89
C LYS A 170 -8.19 -0.10 -12.30
N PRO A 171 -7.98 1.18 -11.97
CA PRO A 171 -6.89 1.97 -12.54
C PRO A 171 -5.52 1.53 -11.99
N THR A 172 -4.49 1.87 -12.74
CA THR A 172 -3.09 1.70 -12.33
C THR A 172 -2.67 2.81 -11.37
N ARG A 173 -1.56 2.56 -10.66
CA ARG A 173 -0.90 3.54 -9.79
C ARG A 173 -0.67 4.88 -10.48
N ASP A 174 -0.18 4.87 -11.72
CA ASP A 174 0.17 6.10 -12.44
C ASP A 174 -1.06 6.86 -12.93
N GLN A 175 -2.16 6.17 -13.24
CA GLN A 175 -3.44 6.81 -13.54
C GLN A 175 -3.97 7.53 -12.31
N ILE A 176 -3.91 6.90 -11.13
CA ILE A 176 -4.32 7.52 -9.87
C ILE A 176 -3.41 8.70 -9.51
N ALA A 177 -2.09 8.58 -9.69
CA ALA A 177 -1.17 9.68 -9.43
C ALA A 177 -1.49 10.94 -10.24
N LYS A 178 -2.00 10.79 -11.47
CA LYS A 178 -2.47 11.91 -12.30
C LYS A 178 -3.81 12.46 -11.82
N GLU A 179 -4.74 11.57 -11.50
CA GLU A 179 -6.11 11.92 -11.09
C GLU A 179 -6.17 12.72 -9.78
N ILE A 180 -5.28 12.43 -8.82
CA ILE A 180 -5.27 13.13 -7.52
C ILE A 180 -4.52 14.47 -7.54
N ASN A 181 -3.98 14.88 -8.69
CA ASN A 181 -3.22 16.12 -8.76
C ASN A 181 -4.12 17.33 -8.43
N GLY A 182 -3.71 18.12 -7.43
CA GLY A 182 -4.52 19.22 -6.89
C GLY A 182 -5.63 18.82 -5.92
N LYS A 183 -5.82 17.51 -5.66
CA LYS A 183 -6.86 17.00 -4.74
C LYS A 183 -6.35 16.64 -3.34
N VAL A 184 -5.05 16.44 -3.18
CA VAL A 184 -4.43 16.03 -1.91
C VAL A 184 -4.44 17.20 -0.92
N ILE A 185 -4.95 16.97 0.30
CA ILE A 185 -4.93 17.95 1.39
C ILE A 185 -4.16 17.50 2.63
N ALA A 186 -3.95 16.19 2.80
CA ALA A 186 -3.12 15.60 3.83
C ALA A 186 -2.81 14.14 3.46
N TRP A 187 -1.82 13.55 4.12
CA TRP A 187 -1.56 12.11 4.04
C TRP A 187 -0.83 11.63 5.29
N GLY A 188 -0.85 10.32 5.50
CA GLY A 188 -0.11 9.65 6.57
C GLY A 188 0.50 8.35 6.08
N ARG A 189 1.43 7.80 6.85
CA ARG A 189 2.08 6.52 6.57
C ARG A 189 2.19 5.69 7.85
N TRP A 190 1.73 4.46 7.78
CA TRP A 190 2.20 3.40 8.66
C TRP A 190 3.12 2.47 7.88
N MET A 191 4.22 2.02 8.50
CA MET A 191 5.20 1.14 7.88
C MET A 191 5.30 -0.14 8.69
N GLY A 192 5.05 -1.27 8.03
CA GLY A 192 5.40 -2.59 8.53
C GLY A 192 6.71 -3.05 7.88
N GLN A 193 7.43 -3.97 8.53
CA GLN A 193 8.65 -4.54 7.95
C GLN A 193 8.67 -6.06 8.05
N CYS A 194 9.30 -6.73 7.09
CA CYS A 194 9.61 -8.15 7.24
C CYS A 194 10.85 -8.54 6.44
N GLU A 195 11.38 -9.72 6.75
CA GLU A 195 12.48 -10.33 6.02
C GLU A 195 12.22 -11.84 5.88
N ARG A 196 12.87 -12.45 4.89
CA ARG A 196 12.91 -13.91 4.77
C ARG A 196 14.34 -14.35 4.96
N ARG A 197 14.61 -15.17 5.98
CA ARG A 197 15.92 -15.77 6.23
C ARG A 197 15.92 -17.23 5.83
N TRP A 198 16.97 -17.68 5.14
CA TRP A 198 17.22 -19.10 4.95
C TRP A 198 17.88 -19.63 6.23
N LYS A 199 17.22 -20.60 6.88
CA LYS A 199 17.79 -21.36 8.00
C LYS A 199 18.46 -22.62 7.48
#